data_AF-A0A257W5K4-F1
#
_entry.id   AF-A0A257W5K4-F1
#
_cell.length_a   1.000
_cell.length_b   1.000
_cell.length_c   1.000
_cell.angle_alpha   90.00
_cell.angle_beta   90.00
_cell.angle_gamma   90.00
#
_symmetry.space_group_name_H-M   'P 1'
#
loop_
_entity.id
_entity.type
_entity.pdbx_description
1 polymer ?
#
loop_
_entity_poly.entity_id
_entity_poly.type
_entity_poly.pdbx_seq_one_letter_code
_entity_poly.pdbx_strand_id
1 'polypeptide(L)' 'MADKNHDYGEAWRSMSQESFVDLILMKLQRIRQILTNEGKTLISEGIDANYFDIINYAVFALILYPDKA' A
#
# COMPACT_ATOMS: atom_id res chain seq x y z
N MET A 1 5.06 -16.40 1.26
CA MET A 1 3.69 -15.94 1.61
C MET A 1 3.49 -15.78 3.12
N ALA A 2 4.18 -16.55 3.96
CA ALA A 2 4.10 -16.41 5.43
C ALA A 2 4.47 -15.01 5.95
N ASP A 3 5.50 -14.36 5.39
CA ASP A 3 5.91 -13.01 5.85
C ASP A 3 4.88 -11.92 5.53
N LYS A 4 4.27 -11.91 4.34
CA LYS A 4 3.29 -10.87 3.97
C LYS A 4 1.95 -10.98 4.73
N ASN A 5 1.57 -12.19 5.14
CA ASN A 5 0.38 -12.40 5.97
C ASN A 5 0.62 -11.91 7.41
N HIS A 6 1.87 -11.70 7.84
CA HIS A 6 2.19 -11.10 9.14
C HIS A 6 1.79 -9.62 9.17
N ASP A 7 2.07 -8.88 8.08
CA ASP A 7 1.93 -7.42 8.07
C ASP A 7 0.48 -6.94 7.88
N TYR A 8 -0.34 -7.64 7.09
CA TYR A 8 -1.72 -7.22 6.78
C TYR A 8 -2.80 -8.23 7.22
N GLY A 9 -2.40 -9.39 7.74
CA GLY A 9 -3.34 -10.46 8.09
C GLY A 9 -4.20 -10.91 6.90
N GLU A 10 -5.47 -11.21 7.19
CA GLU A 10 -6.45 -11.66 6.20
C GLU A 10 -7.36 -10.51 5.68
N ALA A 11 -7.25 -9.31 6.25
CA ALA A 11 -8.20 -8.22 6.02
C ALA A 11 -8.26 -7.76 4.55
N TRP A 12 -7.12 -7.79 3.85
CA TRP A 12 -7.04 -7.40 2.45
C TRP A 12 -7.89 -8.28 1.52
N ARG A 13 -8.15 -9.54 1.89
CA ARG A 13 -8.97 -10.46 1.08
C ARG A 13 -10.44 -10.07 0.98
N SER A 14 -10.92 -9.20 1.85
CA SER A 14 -12.29 -8.68 1.84
C SER A 14 -12.39 -7.24 1.34
N MET A 15 -11.29 -6.65 0.84
CA MET A 15 -11.27 -5.27 0.35
C MET A 15 -11.77 -5.17 -1.10
N SER A 16 -12.38 -4.03 -1.41
CA SER A 16 -12.79 -3.71 -2.79
C SER A 16 -11.60 -3.18 -3.61
N GLN A 17 -11.75 -3.18 -4.94
CA GLN A 17 -10.75 -2.60 -5.85
C GLN A 17 -10.54 -1.11 -5.59
N GLU A 18 -11.63 -0.37 -5.32
CA GLU A 18 -11.58 1.05 -4.95
C GLU A 18 -10.78 1.28 -3.67
N SER A 19 -10.92 0.37 -2.69
CA SER A 19 -10.17 0.47 -1.43
C SER A 19 -8.66 0.38 -1.65
N PHE A 20 -8.20 -0.48 -2.58
CA PHE A 20 -6.78 -0.54 -2.93
C PHE A 20 -6.31 0.73 -3.64
N VAL A 21 -7.14 1.30 -4.52
CA VAL A 21 -6.83 2.58 -5.18
C VAL A 21 -6.64 3.69 -4.14
N ASP A 22 -7.56 3.81 -3.19
CA ASP A 22 -7.50 4.83 -2.14
C ASP A 22 -6.25 4.67 -1.25
N LEU A 23 -5.92 3.44 -0.87
CA LEU A 23 -4.70 3.15 -0.11
C LEU A 23 -3.42 3.52 -0.87
N ILE A 24 -3.37 3.22 -2.17
CA ILE A 24 -2.22 3.59 -3.03
C ILE A 24 -2.10 5.12 -3.14
N LEU A 25 -3.21 5.83 -3.34
CA LEU A 25 -3.22 7.29 -3.40
C LEU A 25 -2.76 7.91 -2.08
N MET A 26 -3.18 7.37 -0.95
CA MET A 26 -2.75 7.81 0.37
C MET A 26 -1.23 7.67 0.55
N LYS A 27 -0.66 6.52 0.16
CA LYS A 27 0.80 6.28 0.24
C LYS A 27 1.59 7.20 -0.70
N LEU A 28 1.08 7.46 -1.91
CA LEU A 28 1.68 8.44 -2.84
C LEU A 28 1.65 9.87 -2.27
N GLN A 29 0.54 10.28 -1.67
CA GLN A 29 0.43 11.58 -1.00
C GLN A 29 1.41 11.67 0.17
N ARG A 30 1.60 10.57 0.93
CA ARG A 30 2.57 10.53 2.02
C ARG A 30 4.00 10.74 1.52
N ILE A 31 4.41 10.03 0.46
CA ILE A 31 5.74 10.20 -0.14
C ILE A 31 5.95 11.65 -0.58
N ARG A 32 4.95 12.24 -1.26
CA ARG A 32 5.01 13.65 -1.67
C ARG A 32 5.21 14.59 -0.47
N GLN A 33 4.50 14.36 0.63
CA GLN A 33 4.64 15.17 1.83
C GLN A 33 6.04 15.06 2.44
N ILE A 34 6.60 13.84 2.52
CA ILE A 34 7.95 13.62 3.03
C ILE A 34 8.99 14.35 2.16
N LEU A 35 8.85 14.28 0.83
CA LEU A 35 9.73 14.99 -0.10
C LEU A 35 9.62 16.52 0.07
N THR A 36 8.42 17.07 0.18
CA THR A 36 8.19 18.51 0.42
C THR A 36 8.76 18.95 1.77
N ASN A 37 8.78 18.06 2.77
CA ASN A 37 9.37 18.31 4.08
C ASN A 37 10.89 18.06 4.12
N GLU A 38 11.57 17.94 2.96
CA GLU A 38 13.01 17.67 2.86
C GLU A 38 13.44 16.39 3.58
N GLY A 39 12.57 15.37 3.57
CA GLY A 39 12.80 14.10 4.27
C GLY A 39 12.55 14.15 5.79
N LYS A 40 12.18 15.30 6.36
CA LYS A 40 11.90 15.43 7.80
C LYS A 40 10.56 14.77 8.14
N THR A 41 10.59 13.81 9.06
CA THR A 41 9.39 13.15 9.58
C THR A 41 9.45 13.11 11.11
N LEU A 42 8.30 13.24 11.79
CA LEU A 42 8.24 13.19 13.25
C LEU A 42 8.28 11.74 13.74
N ILE A 43 7.35 10.91 13.26
CA ILE A 43 7.18 9.50 13.59
C ILE A 43 6.54 8.85 12.35
N SER A 44 7.30 8.71 11.27
CA SER A 44 6.81 8.13 10.03
C SER A 44 7.71 7.02 9.56
N GLU A 45 7.10 6.01 8.98
CA GLU A 45 7.79 5.11 8.05
C GLU A 45 8.41 5.92 6.90
N GLY A 46 9.57 5.46 6.43
CA GLY A 46 10.33 6.08 5.36
C GLY A 46 9.64 5.98 3.99
N ILE A 47 10.22 6.66 3.00
CA ILE A 47 9.70 6.67 1.62
C ILE A 47 9.70 5.25 1.02
N ASP A 48 10.73 4.47 1.31
CA ASP A 48 10.89 3.08 0.91
C ASP A 48 9.74 2.18 1.38
N ALA A 49 9.38 2.23 2.67
CA ALA A 49 8.25 1.50 3.22
C ALA A 49 6.94 1.83 2.50
N ASN A 50 6.70 3.12 2.21
CA ASN A 50 5.50 3.54 1.48
C ASN A 50 5.48 3.01 0.04
N TYR A 51 6.62 2.87 -0.63
CA TYR A 51 6.69 2.22 -1.95
C TYR A 51 6.41 0.72 -1.86
N PHE A 52 6.93 0.03 -0.85
CA PHE A 52 6.63 -1.38 -0.61
C PHE A 52 5.13 -1.61 -0.39
N ASP A 53 4.47 -0.73 0.38
CA ASP A 53 3.01 -0.78 0.58
C ASP A 53 2.25 -0.63 -0.74
N ILE A 54 2.61 0.35 -1.58
CA ILE A 54 1.97 0.55 -2.89
C ILE A 54 2.05 -0.71 -3.74
N ILE A 55 3.23 -1.35 -3.79
CA ILE A 55 3.43 -2.60 -4.52
C ILE A 55 2.59 -3.73 -3.94
N ASN A 56 2.53 -3.85 -2.60
CA ASN A 56 1.71 -4.87 -1.94
C ASN A 56 0.23 -4.70 -2.27
N TYR A 57 -0.31 -3.48 -2.16
CA TYR A 57 -1.71 -3.20 -2.49
C TYR A 57 -2.02 -3.45 -3.96
N ALA A 58 -1.12 -3.10 -4.88
CA ALA A 58 -1.28 -3.41 -6.29
C ALA A 58 -1.31 -4.92 -6.55
N VAL A 59 -0.44 -5.69 -5.89
CA VAL A 59 -0.43 -7.16 -6.00
C VAL A 59 -1.70 -7.76 -5.40
N PHE A 60 -2.19 -7.27 -4.26
CA PHE A 60 -3.45 -7.72 -3.65
C PHE A 60 -4.65 -7.46 -4.56
N ALA A 61 -4.71 -6.26 -5.15
CA ALA A 61 -5.72 -5.90 -6.13
C ALA A 61 -5.71 -6.86 -7.32
N LEU A 62 -4.53 -7.21 -7.86
CA LEU A 62 -4.39 -8.17 -8.96
C LEU A 62 -4.79 -9.59 -8.57
N ILE A 63 -4.46 -10.04 -7.36
CA ILE A 63 -4.86 -11.37 -6.87
C ILE A 63 -6.38 -11.49 -6.75
N LEU A 64 -7.05 -10.41 -6.33
CA LEU A 64 -8.51 -10.37 -6.19
C LEU A 64 -9.23 -9.93 -7.46
N TYR A 65 -8.51 -9.52 -8.49
CA TYR A 65 -9.12 -9.16 -9.76
C TYR A 65 -9.63 -10.45 -10.40
N PRO A 66 -10.95 -10.63 -10.58
CA PRO A 66 -11.46 -11.83 -11.21
C PRO A 66 -10.88 -11.89 -12.63
N ASP A 67 -10.23 -13.01 -12.96
CA ASP A 67 -9.81 -13.29 -14.32
C ASP A 67 -11.02 -13.07 -15.22
N LYS A 68 -10.96 -12.05 -16.08
CA LYS A 68 -11.84 -11.97 -17.25
C LYS A 68 -11.35 -13.05 -18.22
N ALA A 69 -11.68 -14.30 -17.93
CA ALA A 69 -11.69 -15.39 -18.89
C ALA A 69 -13.09 -15.50 -19.51
#